data_AF-A0A133YDX7-F1
#
_entry.id   AF-A0A133YDX7-F1
#
_cell.length_a   1.000
_cell.length_b   1.000
_cell.length_c   1.000
_cell.angle_alpha   90.00
_cell.angle_beta   90.00
_cell.angle_gamma   90.00
#
_symmetry.space_group_name_H-M   'P 1'
#
loop_
_entity.id
_entity.type
_entity.pdbx_description
1 polymer ?
#
loop_
_entity_poly.entity_id
_entity_poly.type
_entity_poly.pdbx_seq_one_letter_code
_entity_poly.pdbx_strand_id
1 'polypeptide(L)'
;MGIGLVGLLIVFILAIAYLWGNEISTPLSVKEIMPANKTHQDGRVLSLKVKGNYYLDDFLNEGGVNNDRELIDFSTRKITNGLLKLSIQQAKIACSSYTAQSENAETCFARNYDMKETHIALVETHPKNDYASISTVDLSFWA
;
A
#
# COMPACT_ATOMS: atom_id res chain seq x y z
N MET A 1 8.52 -35.08 24.99
CA MET A 1 8.67 -34.70 23.56
C MET A 1 7.62 -33.69 23.09
N GLY A 2 6.33 -33.80 23.47
CA GLY A 2 5.29 -32.86 23.03
C GLY A 2 5.38 -31.42 23.55
N ILE A 3 5.80 -31.20 24.81
CA ILE A 3 5.84 -29.85 25.42
C ILE A 3 6.91 -28.96 24.77
N GLY A 4 8.07 -29.52 24.41
CA GLY A 4 9.14 -28.77 23.73
C GLY A 4 8.75 -28.33 22.31
N LEU A 5 8.01 -29.17 21.58
CA LEU A 5 7.54 -28.85 20.23
C LEU A 5 6.46 -27.74 20.28
N VAL A 6 5.54 -27.80 21.24
CA VAL A 6 4.52 -26.77 21.45
C VAL A 6 5.17 -25.44 21.84
N GLY A 7 6.16 -25.47 22.75
CA GLY A 7 6.90 -24.27 23.14
C GLY A 7 7.61 -23.60 21.96
N LEU A 8 8.30 -24.38 21.12
CA LEU A 8 8.95 -23.88 19.91
C LEU A 8 7.96 -23.25 18.92
N LEU A 9 6.80 -23.88 18.73
CA LEU A 9 5.76 -23.38 17.84
C LEU A 9 5.18 -22.05 18.33
N ILE A 10 4.98 -21.90 19.65
CA ILE A 10 4.53 -20.62 20.23
C ILE A 10 5.56 -19.52 20.01
N VAL A 11 6.84 -19.78 20.28
CA VAL A 11 7.92 -18.80 20.08
C VAL A 11 7.97 -18.37 18.61
N PHE A 12 7.82 -19.31 17.68
CA PHE A 12 7.81 -19.01 16.26
C PHE A 12 6.63 -18.12 15.84
N ILE A 13 5.42 -18.40 16.32
CA ILE A 13 4.23 -17.56 16.05
C ILE A 13 4.41 -16.16 16.62
N LEU A 14 4.93 -16.03 17.85
CA LEU A 14 5.20 -14.74 18.46
C LEU A 14 6.24 -13.93 17.68
N ALA A 15 7.28 -14.58 17.16
CA ALA A 15 8.27 -13.92 16.31
C ALA A 15 7.65 -13.38 15.01
N ILE A 16 6.80 -14.18 14.34
CA ILE A 16 6.09 -13.72 13.14
C ILE A 16 5.15 -12.55 13.46
N ALA A 17 4.37 -12.65 14.53
CA ALA A 17 3.43 -11.60 14.94
C ALA A 17 4.16 -10.30 15.32
N TYR A 18 5.35 -10.39 15.91
CA TYR A 18 6.17 -9.23 16.23
C TYR A 18 6.75 -8.56 14.98
N LEU A 19 7.28 -9.37 14.04
CA LEU A 19 7.95 -8.86 12.84
C LEU A 19 6.97 -8.35 11.76
N TRP A 20 5.80 -8.99 11.61
CA TRP A 20 4.85 -8.72 10.52
C TRP A 20 3.41 -8.47 10.98
N GLY A 21 3.18 -8.21 12.27
CA GLY A 21 1.82 -7.99 12.78
C GLY A 21 1.07 -6.87 12.06
N ASN A 22 1.81 -5.83 11.66
CA ASN A 22 1.33 -4.69 10.88
C ASN A 22 0.97 -5.08 9.44
N GLU A 23 1.88 -5.76 8.76
CA GLU A 23 1.74 -6.24 7.39
C GLU A 23 0.61 -7.27 7.26
N ILE A 24 0.43 -8.12 8.27
CA ILE A 24 -0.63 -9.13 8.34
C ILE A 24 -1.99 -8.49 8.67
N SER A 25 -2.03 -7.50 9.55
CA SER A 25 -3.28 -6.85 9.95
C SER A 25 -3.82 -5.85 8.94
N THR A 26 -2.97 -5.32 8.06
CA THR A 26 -3.36 -4.44 6.95
C THR A 26 -4.39 -5.09 6.00
N PRO A 27 -4.15 -6.26 5.37
CA PRO A 27 -5.12 -6.90 4.50
C PRO A 27 -6.40 -7.34 5.23
N LEU A 28 -6.33 -7.61 6.54
CA LEU A 28 -7.52 -7.91 7.35
C LEU A 28 -8.47 -6.71 7.52
N SER A 29 -8.02 -5.50 7.19
CA SER A 29 -8.83 -4.29 7.25
C SER A 29 -9.59 -3.97 5.95
N VAL A 30 -9.36 -4.75 4.88
CA VAL A 30 -9.96 -4.51 3.57
C VAL A 30 -11.48 -4.58 3.65
N LYS A 31 -12.14 -3.57 3.09
CA LYS A 31 -13.60 -3.49 2.97
C LYS A 31 -13.98 -3.04 1.57
N GLU A 32 -14.95 -3.70 0.97
CA GLU A 32 -15.59 -3.21 -0.24
C GLU A 32 -16.52 -2.04 0.10
N ILE A 33 -16.38 -0.94 -0.64
CA ILE A 33 -17.22 0.25 -0.49
C ILE A 33 -18.06 0.52 -1.74
N MET A 34 -17.64 0.03 -2.90
CA MET A 34 -18.46 0.04 -4.11
C MET A 34 -18.27 -1.27 -4.90
N PRO A 35 -19.35 -1.97 -5.28
CA PRO A 35 -19.26 -3.16 -6.10
C PRO A 35 -18.87 -2.81 -7.54
N ALA A 36 -18.34 -3.79 -8.27
CA ALA A 36 -18.05 -3.64 -9.69
C ALA A 36 -19.34 -3.45 -10.53
N ASN A 37 -19.25 -2.69 -11.61
CA ASN A 37 -20.33 -2.46 -12.57
C ASN A 37 -19.88 -2.83 -13.99
N LYS A 38 -20.34 -4.00 -14.45
CA LYS A 38 -20.00 -4.53 -15.78
C LYS A 38 -20.55 -3.72 -16.94
N THR A 39 -21.64 -2.97 -16.74
CA THR A 39 -22.24 -2.16 -17.81
C THR A 39 -21.35 -0.97 -18.16
N HIS A 40 -20.65 -0.43 -17.16
CA HIS A 40 -19.76 0.72 -17.33
C HIS A 40 -18.27 0.32 -17.33
N GLN A 41 -17.97 -0.99 -17.17
CA GLN A 41 -16.61 -1.51 -17.02
C GLN A 41 -15.87 -0.94 -15.79
N ASP A 42 -16.62 -0.72 -14.70
CA ASP A 42 -16.06 -0.25 -13.43
C ASP A 42 -15.67 -1.47 -12.58
N GLY A 43 -14.44 -1.48 -12.07
CA GLY A 43 -14.05 -2.46 -11.07
C GLY A 43 -14.57 -2.11 -9.67
N ARG A 44 -14.26 -2.98 -8.70
CA ARG A 44 -14.60 -2.76 -7.29
C ARG A 44 -13.80 -1.59 -6.72
N VAL A 45 -14.42 -0.83 -5.83
CA VAL A 45 -13.72 0.11 -4.96
C VAL A 45 -13.64 -0.49 -3.57
N LEU A 46 -12.41 -0.70 -3.13
CA LEU A 46 -12.07 -1.18 -1.81
C LEU A 46 -11.57 -0.02 -0.95
N SER A 47 -11.53 -0.22 0.35
CA SER A 47 -10.83 0.61 1.31
C SER A 47 -9.98 -0.28 2.20
N LEU A 48 -8.79 0.18 2.58
CA LEU A 48 -7.94 -0.51 3.54
C LEU A 48 -7.17 0.49 4.39
N LYS A 49 -6.86 0.08 5.60
CA LYS A 49 -6.06 0.86 6.54
C LYS A 49 -4.71 0.19 6.72
N VAL A 50 -3.65 0.84 6.29
CA VAL A 50 -2.28 0.38 6.55
C VAL A 50 -2.03 0.48 8.05
N LYS A 51 -1.87 -0.67 8.69
CA LYS A 51 -1.60 -0.79 10.12
C LYS A 51 -0.11 -0.65 10.30
N GLY A 52 0.38 0.54 10.63
CA GLY A 52 1.81 0.85 10.69
C GLY A 52 2.08 2.28 10.22
N ASN A 53 3.32 2.54 9.81
CA ASN A 53 3.67 3.72 9.03
C ASN A 53 3.98 3.30 7.58
N TYR A 54 4.18 4.28 6.70
CA TYR A 54 4.61 4.07 5.32
C TYR A 54 6.14 4.25 5.17
N TYR A 55 6.89 4.00 6.25
CA TYR A 55 8.35 4.03 6.29
C TYR A 55 8.99 5.33 5.77
N LEU A 56 8.31 6.48 5.88
CA LEU A 56 8.82 7.74 5.32
C LEU A 56 10.07 8.25 6.03
N ASP A 57 10.12 8.18 7.37
CA ASP A 57 11.33 8.56 8.12
C ASP A 57 12.55 7.78 7.62
N ASP A 58 12.41 6.45 7.50
CA ASP A 58 13.45 5.58 6.98
C ASP A 58 13.83 5.95 5.54
N PHE A 59 12.83 6.19 4.69
CA PHE A 59 13.04 6.60 3.30
C PHE A 59 13.83 7.90 3.20
N LEU A 60 13.51 8.90 4.02
CA LEU A 60 14.22 10.18 4.07
C LEU A 60 15.63 10.03 4.65
N ASN A 61 15.79 9.23 5.73
CA ASN A 61 17.09 8.97 6.35
C ASN A 61 18.05 8.21 5.43
N GLU A 62 17.53 7.34 4.55
CA GLU A 62 18.29 6.64 3.52
C GLU A 62 18.60 7.52 2.29
N GLY A 63 18.11 8.77 2.24
CA GLY A 63 18.37 9.73 1.17
C GLY A 63 17.40 9.65 -0.01
N GLY A 64 16.28 8.94 0.15
CA GLY A 64 15.30 8.70 -0.90
C GLY A 64 15.81 7.77 -2.01
N VAL A 65 15.14 7.81 -3.16
CA VAL A 65 15.44 6.98 -4.33
C VAL A 65 15.31 7.78 -5.62
N ASN A 66 15.99 7.32 -6.68
CA ASN A 66 16.08 8.05 -7.95
C ASN A 66 15.12 7.53 -9.02
N ASN A 67 14.53 6.35 -8.82
CA ASN A 67 13.67 5.70 -9.80
C ASN A 67 12.69 4.72 -9.15
N ASP A 68 11.67 4.33 -9.89
CA ASP A 68 10.60 3.44 -9.42
C ASP A 68 11.12 2.07 -8.99
N ARG A 69 12.18 1.55 -9.62
CA ARG A 69 12.76 0.26 -9.25
C ARG A 69 13.36 0.33 -7.84
N GLU A 70 14.13 1.36 -7.54
CA GLU A 70 14.67 1.59 -6.21
C GLU A 70 13.54 1.81 -5.18
N LEU A 71 12.45 2.48 -5.56
CA LEU A 71 11.28 2.64 -4.68
C LEU A 71 10.59 1.30 -4.36
N ILE A 72 10.44 0.44 -5.37
CA ILE A 72 9.91 -0.91 -5.21
C ILE A 72 10.84 -1.74 -4.32
N ASP A 73 12.16 -1.69 -4.55
CA ASP A 73 13.15 -2.42 -3.76
C ASP A 73 13.15 -1.96 -2.30
N PHE A 74 13.06 -0.64 -2.05
CA PHE A 74 12.91 -0.08 -0.71
C PHE A 74 11.64 -0.62 -0.03
N SER A 75 10.48 -0.49 -0.70
CA SER A 75 9.17 -0.84 -0.13
C SER A 75 9.07 -2.34 0.16
N THR A 76 9.48 -3.18 -0.79
CA THR A 76 9.49 -4.64 -0.64
C THR A 76 10.42 -5.07 0.48
N ARG A 77 11.62 -4.49 0.58
CA ARG A 77 12.57 -4.78 1.67
C ARG A 77 12.01 -4.40 3.04
N LYS A 78 11.34 -3.26 3.19
CA LYS A 78 10.72 -2.86 4.47
C LYS A 78 9.59 -3.82 4.86
N ILE A 79 8.68 -4.13 3.94
CA ILE A 79 7.57 -5.07 4.17
C ILE A 79 8.08 -6.47 4.52
N THR A 80 9.14 -6.95 3.85
CA THR A 80 9.67 -8.30 4.11
C THR A 80 10.67 -8.35 5.26
N ASN A 81 10.93 -7.23 5.94
CA ASN A 81 12.04 -7.08 6.87
C ASN A 81 13.40 -7.50 6.26
N GLY A 82 13.54 -7.49 4.93
CA GLY A 82 14.70 -8.00 4.19
C GLY A 82 14.86 -9.53 4.19
N LEU A 83 13.94 -10.27 4.81
CA LEU A 83 14.02 -11.73 4.99
C LEU A 83 13.46 -12.51 3.80
N LEU A 84 12.56 -11.90 3.02
CA LEU A 84 11.95 -12.50 1.84
C LEU A 84 12.25 -11.66 0.61
N LYS A 85 12.57 -12.33 -0.50
CA LYS A 85 12.69 -11.68 -1.80
C LYS A 85 11.31 -11.59 -2.44
N LEU A 86 10.69 -10.41 -2.35
CA LEU A 86 9.45 -10.09 -3.04
C LEU A 86 9.81 -9.29 -4.30
N SER A 87 9.44 -9.80 -5.48
CA SER A 87 9.64 -9.11 -6.75
C SER A 87 8.31 -8.55 -7.22
N ILE A 88 8.19 -7.23 -7.28
CA ILE A 88 7.04 -6.52 -7.85
C ILE A 88 7.49 -5.92 -9.18
N GLN A 89 6.67 -6.06 -10.22
CA GLN A 89 6.95 -5.44 -11.50
C GLN A 89 6.52 -3.97 -11.47
N GLN A 90 7.31 -3.11 -12.11
CA GLN A 90 6.93 -1.72 -12.30
C GLN A 90 5.69 -1.62 -13.19
N ALA A 91 4.65 -0.96 -12.70
CA ALA A 91 3.44 -0.73 -13.47
C ALA A 91 3.71 0.28 -14.59
N LYS A 92 3.25 -0.02 -15.81
CA LYS A 92 3.24 0.94 -16.93
C LYS A 92 1.88 1.61 -16.98
N ILE A 93 1.78 2.81 -16.42
CA ILE A 93 0.53 3.57 -16.35
C ILE A 93 0.74 4.90 -17.05
N ALA A 94 -0.23 5.31 -17.87
CA ALA A 94 -0.32 6.68 -18.38
C ALA A 94 -1.21 7.51 -17.45
N CYS A 95 -0.81 8.75 -17.18
CA CYS A 95 -1.58 9.66 -16.35
C CYS A 95 -1.42 11.11 -16.79
N SER A 96 -2.45 11.90 -16.56
CA SER A 96 -2.42 13.36 -16.72
C SER A 96 -2.77 14.01 -15.39
N SER A 97 -2.04 15.06 -15.01
CA SER A 97 -2.29 15.83 -13.78
C SER A 97 -2.47 17.30 -14.08
N TYR A 98 -3.38 17.94 -13.36
CA TYR A 98 -3.74 19.34 -13.53
C TYR A 98 -3.77 20.03 -12.17
N THR A 99 -3.26 21.25 -12.13
CA THR A 99 -3.43 22.18 -11.02
C THR A 99 -4.18 23.39 -11.52
N ALA A 100 -5.23 23.80 -10.80
CA ALA A 100 -6.01 24.99 -11.13
C ALA A 100 -6.25 25.80 -9.86
N GLN A 101 -6.53 27.09 -10.03
CA GLN A 101 -6.99 27.94 -8.94
C GLN A 101 -8.48 28.27 -9.16
N SER A 102 -9.30 28.09 -8.13
CA SER A 102 -10.72 28.45 -8.18
C SER A 102 -10.89 29.98 -8.18
N GLU A 103 -12.09 30.46 -8.50
CA GLU A 103 -12.43 31.89 -8.42
C GLU A 103 -12.21 32.47 -7.01
N ASN A 104 -12.28 31.62 -5.97
CA ASN A 104 -12.04 31.98 -4.57
C ASN A 104 -10.56 31.82 -4.14
N ALA A 105 -9.64 31.73 -5.09
CA ALA A 105 -8.21 31.54 -4.88
C ALA A 105 -7.78 30.19 -4.25
N GLU A 106 -8.67 29.19 -4.21
CA GLU A 106 -8.33 27.85 -3.70
C GLU A 106 -7.55 27.06 -4.74
N THR A 107 -6.52 26.32 -4.33
CA THR A 107 -5.76 25.46 -5.24
C THR A 107 -6.40 24.08 -5.32
N CYS A 108 -6.77 23.68 -6.54
CA CYS A 108 -7.27 22.35 -6.86
C CYS A 108 -6.19 21.53 -7.55
N PHE A 109 -6.03 20.28 -7.14
CA PHE A 109 -5.21 19.29 -7.83
C PHE A 109 -6.09 18.16 -8.33
N ALA A 110 -5.93 17.77 -9.58
CA ALA A 110 -6.65 16.67 -10.20
C ALA A 110 -5.68 15.76 -10.97
N ARG A 111 -5.99 14.47 -11.03
CA ARG A 111 -5.22 13.49 -11.79
C ARG A 111 -6.15 12.46 -12.42
N ASN A 112 -5.98 12.22 -13.71
CA ASN A 112 -6.60 11.11 -14.43
C ASN A 112 -5.55 10.02 -14.69
N TYR A 113 -5.98 8.77 -14.58
CA TYR A 113 -5.20 7.59 -14.94
C TYR A 113 -5.88 6.89 -16.11
N ASP A 114 -5.10 6.60 -17.16
CA ASP A 114 -5.59 5.89 -18.33
C ASP A 114 -5.42 4.39 -18.11
N MET A 115 -6.49 3.76 -17.61
CA MET A 115 -6.49 2.34 -17.24
C MET A 115 -7.66 1.62 -17.89
N LYS A 116 -7.50 0.31 -18.13
CA LYS A 116 -8.64 -0.59 -18.39
C LYS A 116 -9.44 -0.79 -17.09
N GLU A 117 -10.56 -1.51 -17.18
CA GLU A 117 -11.32 -1.96 -16.00
C GLU A 117 -10.37 -2.51 -14.93
N THR A 118 -10.38 -1.88 -13.76
CA THR A 118 -9.50 -2.24 -12.64
C THR A 118 -10.21 -2.06 -11.31
N HIS A 119 -9.83 -2.90 -10.33
CA HIS A 119 -10.20 -2.68 -8.94
C HIS A 119 -9.27 -1.63 -8.34
N ILE A 120 -9.81 -0.73 -7.53
CA ILE A 120 -9.02 0.29 -6.84
C ILE A 120 -9.20 0.15 -5.33
N ALA A 121 -8.22 0.61 -4.57
CA ALA A 121 -8.35 0.79 -3.13
C ALA A 121 -8.12 2.24 -2.71
N LEU A 122 -8.97 2.73 -1.83
CA LEU A 122 -8.66 3.85 -0.95
C LEU A 122 -7.76 3.34 0.17
N VAL A 123 -6.56 3.89 0.27
CA VAL A 123 -5.55 3.51 1.25
C VAL A 123 -5.44 4.61 2.28
N GLU A 124 -5.84 4.32 3.50
CA GLU A 124 -5.68 5.22 4.64
C GLU A 124 -4.46 4.80 5.46
N THR A 125 -3.63 5.76 5.85
CA THR A 125 -2.57 5.52 6.83
C THR A 125 -2.64 6.55 7.95
N HIS A 126 -2.59 6.07 9.19
CA HIS A 126 -2.55 6.90 10.39
C HIS A 126 -1.32 6.51 11.22
N PRO A 127 -0.14 6.98 10.81
CA PRO A 127 1.09 6.67 11.54
C PRO A 127 1.07 7.35 12.91
N LYS A 128 1.81 6.79 13.87
CA LYS A 128 1.90 7.38 15.22
C LYS A 128 2.65 8.72 15.25
N ASN A 129 3.67 8.88 14.41
CA ASN A 129 4.64 9.98 14.46
C ASN A 129 4.80 10.69 13.09
N ASP A 130 3.74 10.81 12.31
CA ASP A 130 3.82 11.32 10.93
C ASP A 130 2.45 11.87 10.48
N TYR A 131 2.35 12.33 9.23
CA TYR A 131 1.09 12.79 8.67
C TYR A 131 0.12 11.64 8.36
N ALA A 132 -1.15 11.84 8.71
CA ALA A 132 -2.21 11.00 8.18
C ALA A 132 -2.32 11.22 6.67
N SER A 133 -2.51 10.14 5.91
CA SER A 133 -2.64 10.20 4.47
C SER A 133 -3.80 9.35 3.97
N ILE A 134 -4.40 9.82 2.88
CA ILE A 134 -5.31 9.03 2.04
C ILE A 134 -4.73 9.02 0.63
N SER A 135 -4.68 7.84 0.04
CA SER A 135 -4.26 7.64 -1.35
C SER A 135 -5.26 6.76 -2.07
N THR A 136 -5.23 6.80 -3.39
CA THR A 136 -5.87 5.81 -4.25
C THR A 136 -4.79 4.95 -4.88
N VAL A 137 -5.04 3.64 -4.99
CA VAL A 137 -4.12 2.72 -5.65
C VAL A 137 -4.91 1.79 -6.56
N ASP A 138 -4.31 1.53 -7.72
CA ASP A 138 -4.73 0.47 -8.62
C ASP A 138 -4.41 -0.90 -8.02
N LEU A 139 -5.30 -1.89 -8.19
CA LEU A 139 -5.09 -3.26 -7.76
C LEU A 139 -4.85 -4.25 -8.91
N SER A 140 -4.71 -3.76 -10.15
CA SER A 140 -4.41 -4.59 -11.32
C SER A 140 -2.92 -4.90 -11.41
N PHE A 141 -2.46 -5.76 -10.50
CA PHE A 141 -1.06 -6.20 -10.44
C PHE A 141 -0.77 -7.46 -11.29
N TRP A 142 -1.77 -7.97 -12.05
CA TRP A 142 -1.74 -9.27 -12.73
C TRP A 142 -2.18 -9.22 -14.20
N ALA A 143 -1.87 -8.13 -14.90
CA ALA A 143 -2.10 -8.02 -16.35
C ALA A 143 -0.81 -8.26 -17.14
#